data_AF-A0A524IWR1-F1
#
_entry.id   AF-A0A524IWR1-F1
#
_cell.length_a   1.000
_cell.length_b   1.000
_cell.length_c   1.000
_cell.angle_alpha   90.00
_cell.angle_beta   90.00
_cell.angle_gamma   90.00
#
_symmetry.space_group_name_H-M   'P 1'
#
loop_
_entity.id
_entity.type
_entity.pdbx_description
1 polymer ?
#
loop_
_entity_poly.entity_id
_entity_poly.type
_entity_poly.pdbx_seq_one_letter_code
_entity_poly.pdbx_strand_id
1 'polypeptide(L)'
;MKLDPDDEFFIPEIDFSNVEWRPNPFARKPGEKTEICIDGAVGYSLRLIPSNKILARFESTLEAWPVIIDTIESGRSPRTLSLDWNGRDGRSGSVSAGPRLEGFARINNGEPHRYPSPPPRSSQKQVAEGAA
;
A
#
# COMPACT_ATOMS: atom_id res chain seq x y z
N MET A 1 -34.59 3.60 -31.89
CA MET A 1 -34.41 2.76 -30.69
C MET A 1 -34.41 3.69 -29.48
N LYS A 2 -35.53 3.73 -28.76
CA LYS A 2 -35.63 4.39 -27.45
C LYS A 2 -35.25 3.31 -26.43
N LEU A 3 -34.32 3.60 -25.53
CA LEU A 3 -34.08 2.76 -24.36
C LEU A 3 -35.26 2.92 -23.42
N ASP A 4 -35.88 1.82 -23.04
CA ASP A 4 -36.91 1.80 -22.00
C ASP A 4 -36.24 2.07 -20.63
N PRO A 5 -36.82 2.94 -19.78
CA PRO A 5 -36.23 3.33 -18.49
C PRO A 5 -36.32 2.26 -17.40
N ASP A 6 -36.92 1.10 -17.70
CA ASP A 6 -37.15 -0.02 -16.77
C ASP A 6 -36.16 -1.18 -16.95
N ASP A 7 -35.05 -0.98 -17.68
CA ASP A 7 -33.87 -1.85 -17.54
C ASP A 7 -33.21 -1.54 -16.19
N GLU A 8 -33.89 -1.94 -15.12
CA GLU A 8 -33.37 -2.00 -13.76
C GLU A 8 -32.13 -2.89 -13.79
N PHE A 9 -30.95 -2.27 -13.70
CA PHE A 9 -29.71 -2.98 -13.44
C PHE A 9 -29.88 -3.71 -12.11
N PHE A 10 -30.13 -5.02 -12.18
CA PHE A 10 -30.14 -5.90 -11.02
C PHE A 10 -28.75 -5.89 -10.41
N ILE A 11 -28.51 -5.03 -9.43
CA ILE A 11 -27.32 -5.07 -8.58
C ILE A 11 -27.67 -6.10 -7.51
N PRO A 12 -27.18 -7.35 -7.60
CA PRO A 12 -27.42 -8.32 -6.54
C PRO A 12 -26.90 -7.74 -5.22
N GLU A 13 -27.71 -7.79 -4.17
CA GLU A 13 -27.25 -7.50 -2.81
C GLU A 13 -26.18 -8.55 -2.45
N ILE A 14 -24.91 -8.16 -2.60
CA ILE A 14 -23.79 -9.00 -2.21
C ILE A 14 -23.76 -9.00 -0.68
N ASP A 15 -24.23 -10.09 -0.08
CA ASP A 15 -24.11 -10.34 1.36
C ASP A 15 -22.65 -10.69 1.71
N PHE A 16 -21.89 -9.67 2.12
CA PHE A 16 -20.52 -9.84 2.58
C PHE A 16 -20.41 -10.52 3.96
N SER A 17 -21.53 -10.81 4.63
CA SER A 17 -21.54 -11.45 5.97
C SER A 17 -21.01 -12.88 5.96
N ASN A 18 -21.09 -13.54 4.80
CA ASN A 18 -20.67 -14.94 4.60
C ASN A 18 -19.41 -15.07 3.71
N VAL A 19 -18.67 -13.98 3.47
CA VAL A 19 -17.34 -14.10 2.85
C VAL A 19 -16.44 -14.88 3.81
N GLU A 20 -16.12 -16.12 3.44
CA GLU A 20 -15.06 -16.89 4.05
C GLU A 20 -13.73 -16.16 3.79
N TRP A 21 -13.33 -15.32 4.76
CA TRP A 21 -12.01 -14.71 4.79
C TRP A 21 -10.97 -15.82 4.99
N ARG A 22 -10.48 -16.35 3.86
CA ARG A 22 -9.31 -17.23 3.90
C ARG A 22 -8.12 -16.40 4.36
N PRO A 23 -7.35 -16.85 5.36
CA PRO A 23 -6.10 -16.20 5.70
C PRO A 23 -5.25 -16.18 4.43
N ASN A 24 -4.95 -14.97 3.94
CA ASN A 24 -4.05 -14.83 2.80
C ASN A 24 -2.69 -15.39 3.27
N PRO A 25 -2.18 -16.49 2.69
CA PRO A 25 -0.88 -17.04 3.10
C PRO A 25 0.27 -16.07 2.81
N PHE A 26 0.03 -15.06 1.97
CA PHE A 26 0.93 -13.94 1.70
C PHE A 26 0.60 -12.68 2.52
N ALA A 27 -0.26 -12.80 3.55
CA ALA A 27 -0.50 -11.71 4.48
C ALA A 27 0.81 -11.39 5.22
N ARG A 28 1.24 -10.13 5.10
CA ARG A 28 2.44 -9.62 5.78
C ARG A 28 2.24 -9.69 7.29
N LYS A 29 3.28 -10.08 8.02
CA LYS A 29 3.23 -9.97 9.48
C LYS A 29 3.25 -8.48 9.85
N PRO A 30 2.47 -8.05 10.84
CA PRO A 30 2.57 -6.69 11.36
C PRO A 30 4.03 -6.36 11.75
N GLY A 31 4.54 -5.20 11.35
CA GLY A 31 5.93 -4.82 11.60
C GLY A 31 6.96 -5.34 10.58
N GLU A 32 6.56 -6.21 9.65
CA GLU A 32 7.48 -6.76 8.64
C GLU A 32 7.71 -5.74 7.52
N LYS A 33 8.97 -5.31 7.35
CA LYS A 33 9.36 -4.46 6.22
C LYS A 33 9.36 -5.25 4.93
N THR A 34 8.91 -4.64 3.84
CA THR A 34 8.83 -5.27 2.53
C THR A 34 9.67 -4.51 1.52
N GLU A 35 10.51 -5.25 0.81
CA GLU A 35 11.24 -4.74 -0.33
C GLU A 35 10.40 -4.85 -1.61
N ILE A 36 10.43 -3.82 -2.44
CA ILE A 36 9.94 -3.87 -3.82
C ILE A 36 11.14 -4.04 -4.74
N CYS A 37 11.30 -5.25 -5.28
CA CYS A 37 12.32 -5.57 -6.27
C CYS A 37 11.70 -5.43 -7.68
N ILE A 38 12.27 -4.56 -8.50
CA ILE A 38 11.89 -4.45 -9.92
C ILE A 38 12.96 -5.13 -10.75
N ASP A 39 12.55 -5.99 -11.67
CA ASP A 39 13.50 -6.75 -12.49
C ASP A 39 14.38 -5.81 -13.33
N GLY A 40 15.69 -6.05 -13.27
CA GLY A 40 16.70 -5.19 -13.90
C GLY A 40 16.96 -3.84 -13.20
N ALA A 41 16.28 -3.52 -12.10
CA ALA A 41 16.59 -2.34 -11.31
C ALA A 41 17.94 -2.53 -10.58
N VAL A 42 18.80 -1.51 -10.68
CA VAL A 42 20.11 -1.45 -10.00
C VAL A 42 20.15 -0.41 -8.90
N GLY A 43 19.06 0.33 -8.69
CA GLY A 43 18.91 1.28 -7.61
C GLY A 43 17.64 2.10 -7.72
N TYR A 44 17.39 2.91 -6.71
CA TYR A 44 16.18 3.71 -6.56
C TYR A 44 16.53 5.17 -6.28
N SER A 45 15.63 6.08 -6.62
CA SER A 45 15.83 7.51 -6.40
C SER A 45 14.55 8.20 -5.99
N LEU A 46 14.63 9.01 -4.94
CA LEU A 46 13.56 9.91 -4.55
C LEU A 46 13.72 11.23 -5.30
N ARG A 47 12.72 11.63 -6.08
CA ARG A 47 12.73 12.81 -6.95
C ARG A 47 11.57 13.75 -6.65
N LEU A 48 11.81 15.05 -6.88
CA LEU A 48 10.79 16.10 -6.83
C LEU A 48 10.03 16.23 -8.15
N ILE A 49 8.70 16.29 -8.06
CA ILE A 49 7.79 16.64 -9.15
C ILE A 49 7.33 18.11 -8.97
N PRO A 50 7.34 18.94 -10.03
CA PRO A 50 7.73 18.64 -11.41
C PRO A 50 9.21 18.90 -11.73
N SER A 51 9.99 19.48 -10.80
CA SER A 51 11.36 19.96 -11.05
C SER A 51 12.37 18.89 -11.50
N ASN A 52 12.05 17.60 -11.35
CA ASN A 52 12.90 16.45 -11.60
C ASN A 52 14.18 16.38 -10.77
N LYS A 53 14.33 17.22 -9.75
CA LYS A 53 15.48 17.18 -8.85
C LYS A 53 15.50 15.90 -8.02
N ILE A 54 16.58 15.15 -8.07
CA ILE A 54 16.82 13.98 -7.21
C ILE A 54 17.22 14.47 -5.81
N LEU A 55 16.50 14.00 -4.80
CA LEU A 55 16.74 14.29 -3.39
C LEU A 55 17.68 13.27 -2.75
N ALA A 56 17.52 12.00 -3.10
CA ALA A 56 18.29 10.89 -2.55
C ALA A 56 18.32 9.71 -3.53
N ARG A 57 19.33 8.85 -3.39
CA ARG A 57 19.48 7.58 -4.11
C ARG A 57 19.69 6.46 -3.11
N PHE A 58 19.22 5.27 -3.45
CA PHE A 58 19.20 4.10 -2.59
C PHE A 58 19.56 2.86 -3.40
N GLU A 59 20.16 1.87 -2.75
CA GLU A 59 20.39 0.55 -3.36
C GLU A 59 19.13 -0.30 -3.27
N SER A 60 18.36 -0.14 -2.20
CA SER A 60 17.12 -0.87 -1.94
C SER A 60 15.97 0.06 -1.58
N THR A 61 14.74 -0.39 -1.85
CA THR A 61 13.55 0.30 -1.35
C THR A 61 13.39 0.22 0.18
N LEU A 62 14.00 -0.77 0.84
CA LEU A 62 14.01 -0.87 2.31
C LEU A 62 14.68 0.34 2.97
N GLU A 63 15.71 0.89 2.33
CA GLU A 63 16.39 2.11 2.76
C GLU A 63 15.56 3.36 2.43
N ALA A 64 14.85 3.33 1.30
CA ALA A 64 14.05 4.45 0.83
C ALA A 64 12.84 4.73 1.72
N TRP A 65 12.17 3.70 2.26
CA TRP A 65 10.93 3.86 3.04
C TRP A 65 11.04 4.82 4.24
N PRO A 66 11.97 4.63 5.19
CA PRO A 66 12.10 5.56 6.32
C PRO A 66 12.44 6.98 5.85
N VAL A 67 13.30 7.14 4.84
CA VAL A 67 13.68 8.47 4.33
C VAL A 67 12.50 9.20 3.69
N ILE A 68 11.62 8.48 2.98
CA ILE A 68 10.39 9.06 2.42
C ILE A 68 9.45 9.52 3.54
N ILE A 69 9.26 8.69 4.57
CA ILE A 69 8.41 9.02 5.72
C ILE A 69 8.95 10.27 6.44
N ASP A 70 10.24 10.28 6.79
CA ASP A 70 10.91 11.40 7.44
C ASP A 70 10.80 12.69 6.61
N THR A 71 10.96 12.59 5.29
CA THR A 71 10.84 13.73 4.37
C THR A 71 9.43 14.32 4.41
N ILE A 72 8.41 13.47 4.47
CA ILE A 72 7.00 13.89 4.54
C ILE A 72 6.68 14.49 5.91
N GLU A 73 7.13 13.84 6.98
CA GLU A 73 6.94 14.30 8.37
C GLU A 73 7.68 15.63 8.64
N SER A 74 8.77 15.88 7.91
CA SER A 74 9.47 17.17 7.88
C SER A 74 8.71 18.28 7.12
N GLY A 75 7.47 18.02 6.70
CA GLY A 75 6.57 19.01 6.09
C GLY A 75 6.56 19.02 4.56
N ARG A 76 7.26 18.09 3.88
CA ARG A 76 7.17 18.01 2.42
C ARG A 76 5.89 17.30 1.99
N SER A 77 5.15 17.93 1.08
CA SER A 77 3.93 17.33 0.53
C SER A 77 4.25 16.08 -0.29
N PRO A 78 3.61 14.91 -0.01
CA PRO A 78 3.75 13.70 -0.82
C PRO A 78 3.42 13.92 -2.30
N ARG A 79 2.52 14.87 -2.61
CA ARG A 79 2.16 15.28 -3.99
C ARG A 79 3.36 15.71 -4.84
N THR A 80 4.45 16.12 -4.20
CA THR A 80 5.67 16.60 -4.85
C THR A 80 6.76 15.55 -4.96
N LEU A 81 6.50 14.31 -4.55
CA LEU A 81 7.51 13.25 -4.48
C LEU A 81 7.21 12.10 -5.45
N SER A 82 8.27 11.52 -6.01
CA SER A 82 8.25 10.27 -6.76
C SER A 82 9.39 9.39 -6.27
N LEU A 83 9.10 8.12 -5.97
CA LEU A 83 10.14 7.12 -5.88
C LEU A 83 10.25 6.43 -7.24
N ASP A 84 11.42 6.49 -7.83
CA ASP A 84 11.70 5.91 -9.14
C ASP A 84 12.73 4.79 -9.01
N TRP A 85 12.63 3.77 -9.87
CA TRP A 85 13.67 2.75 -10.07
C TRP A 85 14.55 3.13 -11.25
N ASN A 86 15.80 2.71 -11.22
CA ASN A 86 16.79 2.97 -12.24
C ASN A 86 17.40 1.64 -12.69
N GLY A 87 17.34 1.35 -13.98
CA GLY A 87 17.89 0.16 -14.61
C GLY A 87 19.30 0.38 -15.14
N ARG A 88 20.04 -0.71 -15.35
CA ARG A 88 21.41 -0.67 -15.87
C ARG A 88 21.51 -0.15 -17.31
N ASP A 89 20.44 -0.31 -18.07
CA ASP A 89 20.28 0.13 -19.46
C ASP A 89 19.88 1.61 -19.58
N GLY A 90 19.88 2.35 -18.46
CA GLY A 90 19.46 3.75 -18.41
C GLY A 90 17.95 3.95 -18.41
N ARG A 91 17.15 2.88 -18.42
CA ARG A 91 15.70 3.00 -18.21
C ARG A 91 15.42 3.37 -16.77
N SER A 92 14.33 4.10 -16.58
CA SER A 92 13.81 4.40 -15.25
C SER A 92 12.29 4.43 -15.32
N GLY A 93 11.66 4.25 -14.16
CA GLY A 93 10.22 4.31 -14.04
C GLY A 93 9.80 4.60 -12.62
N SER A 94 8.54 4.97 -12.44
CA SER A 94 8.01 5.25 -11.11
C SER A 94 7.62 3.95 -10.40
N VAL A 95 8.09 3.78 -9.16
CA VAL A 95 7.58 2.78 -8.21
C VAL A 95 6.24 3.26 -7.67
N SER A 96 6.21 4.50 -7.19
CA SER A 96 5.00 5.19 -6.72
C SER A 96 5.28 6.69 -6.65
N ALA A 97 4.22 7.50 -6.74
CA ALA A 97 4.33 8.95 -6.73
C ALA A 97 3.11 9.61 -6.07
N GLY A 98 3.30 10.86 -5.68
CA GLY A 98 2.23 11.71 -5.19
C GLY A 98 1.63 11.22 -3.86
N PRO A 99 0.32 11.44 -3.62
CA PRO A 99 -0.35 11.05 -2.39
C PRO A 99 -0.26 9.56 -2.06
N ARG A 100 -0.13 8.69 -3.06
CA ARG A 100 -0.03 7.23 -2.86
C ARG A 100 1.30 6.81 -2.27
N LEU A 101 2.35 7.60 -2.48
CA LEU A 101 3.70 7.26 -2.03
C LEU A 101 3.79 7.14 -0.51
N GLU A 102 3.10 8.01 0.24
CA GLU A 102 3.10 7.94 1.71
C GLU A 102 2.51 6.61 2.21
N GLY A 103 1.31 6.25 1.74
CA GLY A 103 0.68 4.99 2.13
C GLY A 103 1.54 3.79 1.75
N PHE A 104 2.16 3.83 0.57
CA PHE A 104 3.12 2.80 0.14
C PHE A 104 4.33 2.72 1.07
N ALA A 105 4.98 3.84 1.39
CA ALA A 105 6.16 3.86 2.23
C ALA A 105 5.84 3.34 3.63
N ARG A 106 4.73 3.78 4.25
CA ARG A 106 4.32 3.33 5.58
C ARG A 106 4.05 1.82 5.63
N ILE A 107 3.23 1.32 4.70
CA ILE A 107 2.88 -0.12 4.65
C ILE A 107 4.12 -0.98 4.39
N ASN A 108 5.03 -0.56 3.50
CA ASN A 108 6.25 -1.32 3.22
C ASN A 108 7.35 -1.10 4.27
N ASN A 109 7.25 -0.07 5.12
CA ASN A 109 8.09 0.08 6.32
C ASN A 109 7.57 -0.72 7.52
N GLY A 110 6.52 -1.53 7.34
CA GLY A 110 5.97 -2.39 8.39
C GLY A 110 4.90 -1.73 9.26
N GLU A 111 4.46 -0.51 8.94
CA GLU A 111 3.34 0.09 9.66
C GLU A 111 2.05 -0.70 9.40
N PRO A 112 1.19 -0.86 10.42
CA PRO A 112 -0.08 -1.52 10.25
C PRO A 112 -0.92 -0.81 9.19
N HIS A 113 -1.62 -1.58 8.38
CA HIS A 113 -2.57 -1.03 7.43
C HIS A 113 -3.56 -0.14 8.21
N ARG A 114 -3.88 1.06 7.72
CA ARG A 114 -4.84 1.98 8.38
C ARG A 114 -6.25 1.37 8.56
N TYR A 115 -6.49 0.20 7.94
CA TYR A 115 -7.65 -0.62 8.20
C TYR A 115 -7.18 -1.79 9.09
N PRO A 116 -7.72 -1.94 10.31
CA PRO A 116 -7.37 -3.05 11.16
C PRO A 116 -7.71 -4.35 10.43
N SER A 117 -6.76 -5.29 10.41
CA SER A 117 -7.13 -6.68 10.13
C SER A 117 -8.20 -7.08 11.15
N PRO A 118 -9.32 -7.69 10.72
CA PRO A 118 -10.33 -8.14 11.68
C PRO A 118 -9.68 -9.08 12.71
N PRO A 119 -10.12 -9.03 13.98
CA PRO A 119 -9.50 -9.82 15.03
C PRO A 119 -9.57 -11.32 14.70
N PRO A 120 -8.53 -12.10 15.03
CA PRO A 120 -8.57 -13.55 14.85
C PRO A 120 -9.72 -14.15 15.68
N ARG A 121 -10.50 -15.03 15.04
CA ARG A 121 -11.73 -15.66 15.59
C ARG A 121 -11.51 -16.41 16.91
N SER A 122 -10.27 -16.69 17.30
CA SER A 122 -9.90 -17.36 18.54
C SER A 122 -10.24 -16.57 19.82
N SER A 123 -10.57 -15.28 19.71
CA SER A 123 -10.91 -14.45 20.88
C SER A 123 -12.42 -14.33 21.16
N GLN A 124 -13.30 -14.96 20.37
CA GLN A 124 -14.76 -14.81 20.52
C GLN A 124 -15.47 -15.95 21.28
N LYS A 125 -14.75 -16.96 21.77
CA LYS A 125 -15.36 -18.14 22.43
C LYS A 125 -15.40 -18.12 23.97
N GLN A 126 -15.32 -16.97 24.63
CA GLN A 126 -15.33 -16.92 26.11
C GLN A 126 -16.40 -16.03 26.76
N VAL A 127 -17.40 -15.57 26.01
CA VAL A 127 -18.55 -14.82 26.56
C VAL A 127 -19.88 -15.42 26.13
N ALA A 128 -20.07 -16.71 26.41
CA ALA A 128 -21.40 -17.34 26.33
C ALA A 128 -21.47 -18.63 27.16
N GLU A 129 -21.00 -18.60 28.40
CA GLU A 129 -21.34 -19.66 29.37
C GLU A 129 -21.29 -19.03 30.77
N GLY A 130 -22.45 -18.56 31.24
CA GLY A 130 -22.53 -17.88 32.53
C GLY A 130 -23.78 -17.02 32.71
N ALA A 131 -24.95 -17.55 32.38
CA ALA A 131 -26.21 -17.07 32.94
C ALA A 131 -27.14 -18.27 33.05
N ALA A 132 -27.08 -18.90 34.22
CA ALA A 132 -28.08 -19.85 34.70
C ALA A 132 -29.35 -19.11 35.14
#